data_AF-A0A8T2BC96-F1
#
_entry.id   AF-A0A8T2BC96-F1
#
_cell.length_a   1.000
_cell.length_b   1.000
_cell.length_c   1.000
_cell.angle_alpha   90.00
_cell.angle_beta   90.00
_cell.angle_gamma   90.00
#
_symmetry.space_group_name_H-M   'P 1'
#
loop_
_entity.id
_entity.type
_entity.pdbx_description
1 polymer ?
#
loop_
_entity_poly.entity_id
_entity_poly.type
_entity_poly.pdbx_seq_one_letter_code
_entity_poly.pdbx_strand_id
1 'polypeptide(L)'
;MTILVEHFVSDSRVDEKKVIEERDDELVLDGGFVVPKSKETDAFDAPDMNFLGHSFRDYENGESERQQGVEEFYRMQHIHQTYDFVKKMRKEYGKLNKMEMSIWECCELLNNVVDESDPDLDEPQIQHLLQTAEAIRRDYPDEDWLHLTALIHDLGKVLLLPEFGGLPQWAVVGDTFPVGCTFDSANIHHKYFKGNPDINNPKYNTKNGIYSEGCGLDNVLMSWGHDDYMYLVAKENGTTLPHAGLFIIRYHSFYRTSSTICYNIYTYLFVLYGFSKLIIHIRYLLLLLLSLTLKTKIHAALHKAGAYTHLMNDEDRDDLKWLHVFNKYDLYSKSKVLVDVEQVKPYYISLINKYFPAKLKW
;
A
#
# COMPACT_ATOMS: atom_id res chain seq x y z
N MET A 1 25.27 56.98 -28.42
CA MET A 1 26.65 57.42 -28.71
C MET A 1 27.56 56.28 -28.33
N THR A 2 28.10 55.63 -29.35
CA THR A 2 28.92 54.41 -29.33
C THR A 2 30.29 54.70 -28.74
N ILE A 3 30.82 53.86 -27.84
CA ILE A 3 32.27 53.64 -27.70
C ILE A 3 32.52 52.15 -27.38
N LEU A 4 33.13 51.49 -28.36
CA LEU A 4 33.93 50.26 -28.27
C LEU A 4 35.38 50.66 -27.96
N VAL A 5 36.06 49.96 -27.05
CA VAL A 5 37.52 49.69 -27.03
C VAL A 5 37.72 48.45 -26.14
N GLU A 6 37.90 47.25 -26.71
CA GLU A 6 39.15 46.56 -27.07
C GLU A 6 40.02 46.00 -25.92
N HIS A 7 40.41 44.75 -26.16
CA HIS A 7 41.14 43.79 -25.33
C HIS A 7 42.56 44.22 -24.93
N PHE A 8 43.00 43.74 -23.76
CA PHE A 8 44.39 43.36 -23.52
C PHE A 8 44.46 41.99 -22.84
N VAL A 9 45.24 41.09 -23.46
CA VAL A 9 45.59 39.75 -22.97
C VAL A 9 46.97 39.84 -22.32
N SER A 10 47.14 39.20 -21.16
CA SER A 10 48.45 38.82 -20.63
C SER A 10 48.36 37.39 -20.11
N ASP A 11 49.06 36.52 -20.81
CA ASP A 11 49.24 35.09 -20.56
C ASP A 11 50.16 34.86 -19.35
N SER A 12 49.76 33.99 -18.41
CA SER A 12 50.69 33.25 -17.56
C SER A 12 50.08 31.92 -17.16
N ARG A 13 50.53 30.88 -17.88
CA ARG A 13 50.29 29.46 -17.65
C ARG A 13 50.83 29.02 -16.29
N VAL A 14 50.03 28.24 -15.56
CA VAL A 14 50.52 27.12 -14.76
C VAL A 14 49.52 25.97 -14.91
N ASP A 15 50.02 24.87 -15.48
CA ASP A 15 49.34 23.58 -15.62
C ASP A 15 49.04 22.96 -14.25
N GLU A 16 47.85 22.39 -14.05
CA GLU A 16 47.71 21.15 -13.27
C GLU A 16 46.43 20.36 -13.64
N LYS A 17 46.67 19.26 -14.36
CA LYS A 17 45.96 17.96 -14.41
C LYS A 17 44.43 17.92 -14.55
N LYS A 18 44.01 17.61 -15.79
CA LYS A 18 42.72 16.98 -16.13
C LYS A 18 42.64 15.56 -15.56
N VAL A 19 41.60 15.27 -14.79
CA VAL A 19 41.02 13.93 -14.67
C VAL A 19 39.84 13.89 -15.63
N ILE A 20 39.87 12.93 -16.55
CA ILE A 20 38.78 12.61 -17.48
C ILE A 20 37.93 11.58 -16.74
N GLU A 21 36.70 11.95 -16.40
CA GLU A 21 35.64 10.97 -16.15
C GLU A 21 34.69 10.99 -17.35
N GLU A 22 34.54 9.81 -17.93
CA GLU A 22 33.68 9.51 -19.07
C GLU A 22 32.22 9.78 -18.68
N ARG A 23 31.54 10.57 -19.50
CA ARG A 23 30.09 10.72 -19.44
C ARG A 23 29.49 9.57 -20.23
N ASP A 24 28.88 8.62 -19.55
CA ASP A 24 27.89 7.74 -20.15
C ASP A 24 26.63 8.58 -20.41
N ASP A 25 26.35 8.80 -21.70
CA ASP A 25 25.06 9.27 -22.19
C ASP A 25 24.01 8.20 -21.87
N GLU A 26 23.23 8.41 -20.81
CA GLU A 26 22.02 7.64 -20.57
C GLU A 26 20.78 8.48 -20.92
N LEU A 27 19.98 7.91 -21.82
CA LEU A 27 18.77 8.46 -22.40
C LEU A 27 17.79 8.94 -21.33
N VAL A 28 17.49 10.24 -21.37
CA VAL A 28 16.38 10.85 -20.65
C VAL A 28 15.07 10.27 -21.18
N LEU A 29 14.40 9.44 -20.37
CA LEU A 29 12.97 9.19 -20.46
C LEU A 29 12.29 9.94 -19.31
N ASP A 30 11.48 10.91 -19.71
CA ASP A 30 10.72 11.83 -18.89
C ASP A 30 9.62 11.08 -18.09
N GLY A 31 9.59 11.24 -16.76
CA GLY A 31 8.40 10.96 -15.94
C GLY A 31 8.44 9.86 -14.86
N GLY A 32 9.53 9.13 -14.64
CA GLY A 32 9.57 8.06 -13.63
C GLY A 32 10.04 8.53 -12.24
N PHE A 33 9.15 8.57 -11.24
CA PHE A 33 9.54 8.68 -9.83
C PHE A 33 10.33 7.43 -9.40
N VAL A 34 11.64 7.57 -9.22
CA VAL A 34 12.49 6.49 -8.72
C VAL A 34 12.32 6.40 -7.21
N VAL A 35 11.95 5.22 -6.69
CA VAL A 35 11.89 4.98 -5.24
C VAL A 35 13.29 5.18 -4.65
N PRO A 36 13.51 6.19 -3.78
CA PRO A 36 14.81 6.40 -3.16
C PRO A 36 15.17 5.21 -2.27
N LYS A 37 16.44 4.77 -2.28
CA LYS A 37 16.94 3.83 -1.27
C LYS A 37 17.01 4.57 0.07
N SER A 38 16.35 4.04 1.10
CA SER A 38 16.48 4.57 2.47
C SER A 38 17.95 4.57 2.90
N LYS A 39 18.37 5.55 3.70
CA LYS A 39 19.73 5.57 4.27
C LYS A 39 19.90 4.31 5.15
N GLU A 40 20.82 3.43 4.76
CA GLU A 40 21.00 2.07 5.32
C GLU A 40 21.25 2.00 6.84
N THR A 41 21.42 3.12 7.54
CA THR A 41 21.82 3.14 8.95
C THR A 41 20.65 3.24 9.95
N ASP A 42 19.41 3.52 9.53
CA ASP A 42 18.22 3.64 10.40
C ASP A 42 16.91 3.21 9.69
N ALA A 43 16.95 2.21 8.81
CA ALA A 43 15.75 1.73 8.11
C ALA A 43 14.73 1.12 9.08
N PHE A 44 13.42 1.40 8.89
CA PHE A 44 12.34 0.82 9.70
C PHE A 44 12.48 -0.70 9.78
N ASP A 45 12.72 -1.19 11.00
CA ASP A 45 12.79 -2.60 11.34
C ASP A 45 11.39 -3.09 11.69
N ALA A 46 10.83 -3.94 10.84
CA ALA A 46 9.49 -4.46 11.05
C ALA A 46 9.51 -5.45 12.23
N PRO A 47 8.64 -5.29 13.25
CA PRO A 47 8.64 -6.21 14.37
C PRO A 47 8.19 -7.61 13.93
N ASP A 48 8.77 -8.64 14.56
CA ASP A 48 8.43 -10.05 14.27
C ASP A 48 6.99 -10.42 14.68
N MET A 49 6.39 -9.68 15.61
CA MET A 49 5.04 -9.90 16.15
C MET A 49 4.30 -8.56 16.35
N ASN A 50 2.98 -8.59 16.24
CA ASN A 50 2.12 -7.45 16.57
C ASN A 50 2.15 -7.15 18.09
N PHE A 51 1.55 -6.05 18.52
CA PHE A 51 1.57 -5.67 19.94
C PHE A 51 0.78 -6.62 20.85
N LEU A 52 -0.06 -7.50 20.29
CA LEU A 52 -0.80 -8.55 20.97
C LEU A 52 0.05 -9.83 21.15
N GLY A 53 1.28 -9.87 20.60
CA GLY A 53 2.17 -11.02 20.65
C GLY A 53 1.83 -12.11 19.63
N HIS A 54 1.03 -11.79 18.60
CA HIS A 54 0.70 -12.68 17.49
C HIS A 54 1.51 -12.31 16.24
N SER A 55 1.58 -13.23 15.27
CA SER A 55 2.06 -12.88 13.94
C SER A 55 1.11 -11.87 13.30
N PHE A 56 1.64 -10.89 12.58
CA PHE A 56 0.80 -9.96 11.82
C PHE A 56 -0.10 -10.71 10.85
N ARG A 57 -1.38 -10.30 10.78
CA ARG A 57 -2.40 -10.90 9.90
C ARG A 57 -2.57 -12.41 10.11
N ASP A 58 -2.50 -12.87 11.36
CA ASP A 58 -2.74 -14.27 11.69
C ASP A 58 -4.24 -14.61 11.76
N TYR A 59 -4.76 -15.12 10.64
CA TYR A 59 -6.15 -15.57 10.53
C TYR A 59 -6.36 -17.02 10.99
N GLU A 60 -5.32 -17.74 11.42
CA GLU A 60 -5.39 -19.19 11.73
C GLU A 60 -5.05 -19.54 13.18
N ASN A 61 -4.22 -18.76 13.90
CA ASN A 61 -3.71 -19.12 15.25
C ASN A 61 -3.91 -18.09 16.37
N GLY A 62 -4.73 -17.06 16.19
CA GLY A 62 -5.09 -16.05 17.20
C GLY A 62 -6.17 -16.48 18.22
N GLU A 63 -6.61 -15.55 19.06
CA GLU A 63 -7.68 -15.76 20.06
C GLU A 63 -9.02 -16.11 19.40
N SER A 64 -9.72 -17.13 19.92
CA SER A 64 -10.87 -17.74 19.25
C SER A 64 -12.06 -16.80 19.00
N GLU A 65 -12.32 -15.82 19.87
CA GLU A 65 -13.45 -14.91 19.71
C GLU A 65 -13.17 -13.83 18.65
N ARG A 66 -11.99 -13.21 18.67
CA ARG A 66 -11.59 -12.22 17.65
C ARG A 66 -11.52 -12.86 16.26
N GLN A 67 -11.00 -14.09 16.17
CA GLN A 67 -10.98 -14.83 14.91
C GLN A 67 -12.38 -15.17 14.37
N GLN A 68 -13.32 -15.57 15.24
CA GLN A 68 -14.70 -15.81 14.82
C GLN A 68 -15.35 -14.54 14.26
N GLY A 69 -15.08 -13.39 14.88
CA GLY A 69 -15.52 -12.08 14.38
C GLY A 69 -14.96 -11.77 12.98
N VAL A 70 -13.64 -11.91 12.81
CA VAL A 70 -12.96 -11.65 11.53
C VAL A 70 -13.39 -12.64 10.43
N GLU A 71 -13.56 -13.92 10.75
CA GLU A 71 -14.02 -14.92 9.78
C GLU A 71 -15.47 -14.64 9.34
N GLU A 72 -16.36 -14.31 10.28
CA GLU A 72 -17.74 -13.94 9.98
C GLU A 72 -17.83 -12.64 9.17
N PHE A 73 -16.98 -11.65 9.49
CA PHE A 73 -16.82 -10.43 8.72
C PHE A 73 -16.51 -10.73 7.26
N TYR A 74 -15.45 -11.52 6.99
CA TYR A 74 -15.04 -11.87 5.63
C TYR A 74 -16.07 -12.76 4.93
N ARG A 75 -16.76 -13.64 5.67
CA ARG A 75 -17.89 -14.40 5.12
C ARG A 75 -18.97 -13.46 4.58
N MET A 76 -19.36 -12.46 5.35
CA MET A 76 -20.38 -11.49 4.94
C MET A 76 -19.91 -10.63 3.77
N GLN A 77 -18.66 -10.15 3.81
CA GLN A 77 -18.04 -9.40 2.72
C GLN A 77 -18.09 -10.20 1.42
N HIS A 78 -17.56 -11.42 1.41
CA HIS A 78 -17.48 -12.24 0.20
C HIS A 78 -18.84 -12.62 -0.37
N ILE A 79 -19.87 -12.78 0.46
CA ILE A 79 -21.22 -13.12 0.00
C ILE A 79 -21.92 -11.92 -0.64
N HIS A 80 -21.73 -10.72 -0.08
CA HIS A 80 -22.56 -9.56 -0.41
C HIS A 80 -21.89 -8.53 -1.36
N GLN A 81 -20.55 -8.54 -1.48
CA GLN A 81 -19.82 -7.75 -2.47
C GLN A 81 -20.01 -8.36 -3.87
N THR A 82 -21.10 -7.95 -4.52
CA THR A 82 -21.44 -8.30 -5.90
C THR A 82 -21.14 -7.13 -6.83
N TYR A 83 -20.99 -7.40 -8.13
CA TYR A 83 -20.80 -6.38 -9.15
C TYR A 83 -21.89 -5.30 -9.12
N ASP A 84 -23.16 -5.71 -8.96
CA ASP A 84 -24.30 -4.80 -8.89
C ASP A 84 -24.31 -3.98 -7.59
N PHE A 85 -23.95 -4.59 -6.46
CA PHE A 85 -23.78 -3.88 -5.19
C PHE A 85 -22.71 -2.79 -5.34
N VAL A 86 -21.51 -3.13 -5.79
CA VAL A 86 -20.40 -2.17 -5.95
C VAL A 86 -20.79 -1.03 -6.88
N LYS A 87 -21.42 -1.31 -8.03
CA LYS A 87 -21.91 -0.25 -8.93
C LYS A 87 -22.92 0.68 -8.28
N LYS A 88 -23.84 0.13 -7.49
CA LYS A 88 -24.82 0.93 -6.74
C LYS A 88 -24.12 1.82 -5.72
N MET A 89 -23.17 1.27 -4.96
CA MET A 89 -22.42 2.02 -3.95
C MET A 89 -21.62 3.16 -4.57
N ARG A 90 -20.81 2.86 -5.59
CA ARG A 90 -20.02 3.86 -6.32
C ARG A 90 -20.90 4.97 -6.92
N LYS A 91 -22.08 4.64 -7.44
CA LYS A 91 -23.05 5.63 -7.95
C LYS A 91 -23.64 6.51 -6.85
N GLU A 92 -23.94 5.95 -5.69
CA GLU A 92 -24.55 6.69 -4.59
C GLU A 92 -23.53 7.58 -3.89
N TYR A 93 -22.37 7.03 -3.55
CA TYR A 93 -21.35 7.70 -2.78
C TYR A 93 -20.42 8.58 -3.62
N GLY A 94 -20.28 8.32 -4.92
CA GLY A 94 -19.57 9.23 -5.84
C GLY A 94 -20.24 10.59 -6.02
N LYS A 95 -21.43 10.82 -5.44
CA LYS A 95 -22.07 12.15 -5.40
C LYS A 95 -21.41 13.11 -4.42
N LEU A 96 -20.70 12.57 -3.42
CA LEU A 96 -20.01 13.31 -2.36
C LEU A 96 -20.87 14.42 -1.76
N ASN A 97 -22.05 14.04 -1.25
CA ASN A 97 -23.07 14.97 -0.79
C ASN A 97 -23.57 14.67 0.62
N LYS A 98 -22.77 13.95 1.41
CA LYS A 98 -23.09 13.62 2.81
C LYS A 98 -22.65 14.73 3.74
N MET A 99 -21.44 15.28 3.53
CA MET A 99 -20.88 16.31 4.41
C MET A 99 -19.87 17.22 3.69
N GLU A 100 -19.67 18.43 4.21
CA GLU A 100 -18.55 19.28 3.84
C GLU A 100 -17.65 19.49 5.06
N MET A 101 -16.42 18.98 5.01
CA MET A 101 -15.44 19.08 6.10
C MET A 101 -14.01 19.02 5.57
N SER A 102 -13.06 19.46 6.38
CA SER A 102 -11.62 19.34 6.13
C SER A 102 -11.14 17.92 6.43
N ILE A 103 -9.96 17.57 5.90
CA ILE A 103 -9.29 16.29 6.21
C ILE A 103 -9.07 16.14 7.73
N TRP A 104 -8.66 17.20 8.42
CA TRP A 104 -8.37 17.09 9.85
C TRP A 104 -9.63 16.92 10.70
N GLU A 105 -10.73 17.59 10.35
CA GLU A 105 -12.04 17.33 10.98
C GLU A 105 -12.48 15.87 10.76
N CYS A 106 -12.17 15.29 9.59
CA CYS A 106 -12.41 13.86 9.33
C CYS A 106 -11.57 12.95 10.24
N CYS A 107 -10.27 13.26 10.43
CA CYS A 107 -9.42 12.53 11.37
C CYS A 107 -9.99 12.57 12.78
N GLU A 108 -10.45 13.74 13.24
CA GLU A 108 -11.06 13.91 14.56
C GLU A 108 -12.40 13.16 14.69
N LEU A 109 -13.19 13.10 13.62
CA LEU A 109 -14.47 12.38 13.59
C LEU A 109 -14.30 10.86 13.73
N LEU A 110 -13.23 10.30 13.15
CA LEU A 110 -12.93 8.86 13.19
C LEU A 110 -12.34 8.37 14.52
N ASN A 111 -12.06 9.25 15.47
CA ASN A 111 -11.50 8.86 16.78
C ASN A 111 -12.38 7.88 17.57
N ASN A 112 -13.67 7.81 17.27
CA ASN A 112 -14.63 6.94 17.95
C ASN A 112 -14.97 5.66 17.16
N VAL A 113 -14.29 5.41 16.03
CA VAL A 113 -14.54 4.24 15.17
C VAL A 113 -13.53 3.14 15.47
N VAL A 114 -14.01 1.91 15.62
CA VAL A 114 -13.20 0.69 15.81
C VAL A 114 -13.36 -0.21 14.58
N ASP A 115 -12.24 -0.60 13.97
CA ASP A 115 -12.19 -1.50 12.81
C ASP A 115 -12.24 -2.97 13.26
N GLU A 116 -13.34 -3.68 12.95
CA GLU A 116 -13.54 -5.08 13.33
C GLU A 116 -12.79 -6.08 12.43
N SER A 117 -12.27 -5.64 11.28
CA SER A 117 -11.53 -6.51 10.36
C SER A 117 -10.06 -6.65 10.71
N ASP A 118 -9.53 -5.70 11.48
CA ASP A 118 -8.13 -5.63 11.85
C ASP A 118 -7.85 -6.48 13.10
N PRO A 119 -7.07 -7.57 13.01
CA PRO A 119 -6.68 -8.34 14.18
C PRO A 119 -5.61 -7.62 15.03
N ASP A 120 -5.07 -6.50 14.56
CA ASP A 120 -3.85 -5.87 15.06
C ASP A 120 -4.07 -4.46 15.64
N LEU A 121 -5.31 -3.97 15.83
CA LEU A 121 -5.59 -2.60 16.32
C LEU A 121 -6.65 -2.58 17.44
N ASP A 122 -6.35 -1.83 18.52
CA ASP A 122 -7.26 -1.51 19.63
C ASP A 122 -7.32 0.01 19.93
N GLU A 123 -6.54 0.84 19.20
CA GLU A 123 -6.34 2.28 19.45
C GLU A 123 -7.26 3.16 18.56
N PRO A 124 -7.47 4.45 18.92
CA PRO A 124 -8.23 5.38 18.08
C PRO A 124 -7.64 5.49 16.67
N GLN A 125 -8.51 5.57 15.66
CA GLN A 125 -8.09 5.57 14.25
C GLN A 125 -7.03 6.64 13.92
N ILE A 126 -7.09 7.84 14.52
CA ILE A 126 -6.07 8.89 14.27
C ILE A 126 -4.66 8.46 14.68
N GLN A 127 -4.51 7.60 15.68
CA GLN A 127 -3.22 7.12 16.14
C GLN A 127 -2.61 6.18 15.11
N HIS A 128 -3.41 5.29 14.52
CA HIS A 128 -2.98 4.48 13.37
C HIS A 128 -2.49 5.36 12.22
N LEU A 129 -3.32 6.34 11.79
CA LEU A 129 -2.98 7.26 10.71
C LEU A 129 -1.65 7.99 10.95
N LEU A 130 -1.45 8.52 12.16
CA LEU A 130 -0.25 9.25 12.53
C LEU A 130 0.96 8.32 12.71
N GLN A 131 0.79 7.11 13.23
CA GLN A 131 1.87 6.13 13.36
C GLN A 131 2.43 5.75 11.98
N THR A 132 1.54 5.47 11.02
CA THR A 132 1.93 5.17 9.64
C THR A 132 2.64 6.37 9.01
N ALA A 133 2.06 7.57 9.14
CA ALA A 133 2.61 8.78 8.54
C ALA A 133 3.96 9.18 9.14
N GLU A 134 4.14 9.12 10.46
CA GLU A 134 5.41 9.45 11.13
C GLU A 134 6.50 8.40 10.85
N ALA A 135 6.13 7.12 10.75
CA ALA A 135 7.08 6.07 10.40
C ALA A 135 7.61 6.24 8.96
N ILE A 136 6.73 6.57 8.02
CA ILE A 136 7.13 6.91 6.64
C ILE A 136 7.98 8.18 6.65
N ARG A 137 7.55 9.23 7.34
CA ARG A 137 8.25 10.53 7.41
C ARG A 137 9.69 10.39 7.91
N ARG A 138 9.95 9.48 8.83
CA ARG A 138 11.31 9.20 9.32
C ARG A 138 12.20 8.61 8.23
N ASP A 139 11.67 7.67 7.45
CA ASP A 139 12.44 6.89 6.48
C ASP A 139 12.53 7.56 5.10
N TYR A 140 11.53 8.36 4.73
CA TYR A 140 11.41 9.08 3.45
C TYR A 140 11.17 10.59 3.65
N PRO A 141 12.05 11.31 4.37
CA PRO A 141 11.79 12.68 4.85
C PRO A 141 11.50 13.71 3.74
N ASP A 142 11.93 13.44 2.51
CA ASP A 142 11.75 14.32 1.35
C ASP A 142 10.46 14.04 0.55
N GLU A 143 9.71 12.97 0.89
CA GLU A 143 8.50 12.54 0.16
C GLU A 143 7.22 12.98 0.88
N ASP A 144 7.03 14.30 1.02
CA ASP A 144 5.95 14.86 1.83
C ASP A 144 4.53 14.47 1.37
N TRP A 145 4.34 14.17 0.08
CA TRP A 145 3.10 13.63 -0.46
C TRP A 145 2.78 12.25 0.11
N LEU A 146 3.79 11.40 0.36
CA LEU A 146 3.64 10.06 0.91
C LEU A 146 3.27 10.11 2.39
N HIS A 147 3.78 11.10 3.12
CA HIS A 147 3.39 11.34 4.52
C HIS A 147 1.90 11.69 4.60
N LEU A 148 1.42 12.55 3.69
CA LEU A 148 0.01 12.91 3.64
C LEU A 148 -0.85 11.74 3.16
N THR A 149 -0.44 11.01 2.13
CA THR A 149 -1.10 9.79 1.68
C THR A 149 -1.32 8.83 2.84
N ALA A 150 -0.30 8.66 3.70
CA ALA A 150 -0.40 7.84 4.90
C ALA A 150 -1.34 8.38 5.96
N LEU A 151 -1.40 9.70 6.17
CA LEU A 151 -2.38 10.28 7.09
C LEU A 151 -3.83 10.03 6.62
N ILE A 152 -4.07 9.98 5.31
CA ILE A 152 -5.43 10.01 4.78
C ILE A 152 -5.97 8.67 4.26
N HIS A 153 -5.12 7.65 4.11
CA HIS A 153 -5.46 6.38 3.43
C HIS A 153 -6.78 5.76 3.95
N ASP A 154 -6.98 5.82 5.26
CA ASP A 154 -8.05 5.15 5.97
C ASP A 154 -9.28 6.04 6.23
N LEU A 155 -9.27 7.30 5.78
CA LEU A 155 -10.35 8.25 6.06
C LEU A 155 -11.67 7.87 5.39
N GLY A 156 -11.66 6.95 4.42
CA GLY A 156 -12.89 6.40 3.86
C GLY A 156 -13.73 5.59 4.86
N LYS A 157 -13.17 5.25 6.03
CA LYS A 157 -13.88 4.61 7.13
C LYS A 157 -15.03 5.45 7.70
N VAL A 158 -15.15 6.73 7.33
CA VAL A 158 -16.31 7.56 7.72
C VAL A 158 -17.63 6.97 7.26
N LEU A 159 -17.64 6.11 6.25
CA LEU A 159 -18.82 5.35 5.81
C LEU A 159 -19.50 4.53 6.92
N LEU A 160 -18.78 4.19 7.99
CA LEU A 160 -19.31 3.50 9.18
C LEU A 160 -20.22 4.41 10.02
N LEU A 161 -20.07 5.72 9.89
CA LEU A 161 -20.81 6.69 10.70
C LEU A 161 -22.22 6.87 10.15
N PRO A 162 -23.24 7.01 11.03
CA PRO A 162 -24.63 7.23 10.62
C PRO A 162 -24.81 8.39 9.62
N GLU A 163 -24.04 9.46 9.77
CA GLU A 163 -24.06 10.66 8.92
C GLU A 163 -23.67 10.35 7.46
N PHE A 164 -22.85 9.32 7.26
CA PHE A 164 -22.40 8.83 5.96
C PHE A 164 -23.17 7.58 5.51
N GLY A 165 -24.21 7.19 6.26
CA GLY A 165 -25.10 6.07 5.92
C GLY A 165 -24.95 4.85 6.81
N GLY A 166 -24.00 4.82 7.74
CA GLY A 166 -23.86 3.76 8.74
C GLY A 166 -23.73 2.38 8.10
N LEU A 167 -22.85 2.26 7.10
CA LEU A 167 -22.68 1.02 6.38
C LEU A 167 -22.15 -0.08 7.32
N PRO A 168 -22.53 -1.35 7.09
CA PRO A 168 -21.96 -2.44 7.85
C PRO A 168 -20.45 -2.53 7.56
N GLN A 169 -19.67 -2.97 8.55
CA GLN A 169 -18.20 -3.04 8.46
C GLN A 169 -17.72 -3.76 7.18
N TRP A 170 -18.36 -4.87 6.79
CA TRP A 170 -17.99 -5.64 5.59
C TRP A 170 -18.10 -4.85 4.27
N ALA A 171 -18.85 -3.75 4.27
CA ALA A 171 -19.00 -2.85 3.13
C ALA A 171 -18.09 -1.60 3.22
N VAL A 172 -17.18 -1.56 4.19
CA VAL A 172 -16.28 -0.42 4.41
C VAL A 172 -14.82 -0.86 4.55
N VAL A 173 -14.52 -1.80 5.45
CA VAL A 173 -13.14 -2.19 5.80
C VAL A 173 -12.75 -3.54 5.19
N GLY A 174 -11.55 -4.02 5.51
CA GLY A 174 -11.03 -5.34 5.10
C GLY A 174 -10.39 -5.38 3.71
N ASP A 175 -9.70 -6.50 3.43
CA ASP A 175 -9.03 -6.74 2.14
C ASP A 175 -10.00 -6.59 0.96
N THR A 176 -9.53 -5.96 -0.12
CA THR A 176 -10.32 -5.74 -1.33
C THR A 176 -10.01 -6.74 -2.44
N PHE A 177 -10.97 -6.96 -3.34
CA PHE A 177 -10.83 -7.86 -4.48
C PHE A 177 -11.64 -7.38 -5.70
N PRO A 178 -11.24 -7.69 -6.94
CA PRO A 178 -12.03 -7.41 -8.13
C PRO A 178 -13.38 -8.13 -8.13
N VAL A 179 -14.46 -7.39 -8.43
CA VAL A 179 -15.80 -7.94 -8.72
C VAL A 179 -16.04 -7.96 -10.23
N GLY A 180 -16.97 -8.77 -10.72
CA GLY A 180 -17.25 -8.87 -12.15
C GLY A 180 -16.31 -9.78 -12.95
N CYS A 181 -15.41 -10.50 -12.27
CA CYS A 181 -14.62 -11.62 -12.78
C CYS A 181 -14.53 -12.74 -11.72
N THR A 182 -13.92 -13.89 -12.06
CA THR A 182 -13.73 -14.98 -11.10
C THR A 182 -12.92 -14.51 -9.88
N PHE A 183 -13.35 -14.92 -8.68
CA PHE A 183 -12.62 -14.70 -7.44
C PHE A 183 -11.42 -15.64 -7.33
N ASP A 184 -10.22 -15.10 -7.15
CA ASP A 184 -8.99 -15.91 -7.06
C ASP A 184 -8.95 -16.65 -5.72
N SER A 185 -8.48 -17.90 -5.76
CA SER A 185 -8.14 -18.72 -4.59
C SER A 185 -7.25 -18.02 -3.57
N ALA A 186 -6.49 -17.01 -4.03
CA ALA A 186 -5.70 -16.16 -3.20
C ALA A 186 -6.54 -15.24 -2.32
N ASN A 187 -7.83 -14.99 -2.48
CA ASN A 187 -8.54 -14.11 -1.54
C ASN A 187 -8.62 -14.73 -0.12
N ILE A 188 -8.59 -13.91 0.94
CA ILE A 188 -8.77 -14.39 2.33
C ILE A 188 -10.07 -15.21 2.40
N HIS A 189 -10.08 -16.31 3.16
CA HIS A 189 -11.26 -17.17 3.34
C HIS A 189 -12.08 -17.45 2.05
N HIS A 190 -11.38 -17.73 0.93
CA HIS A 190 -11.97 -17.91 -0.40
C HIS A 190 -13.19 -18.85 -0.44
N LYS A 191 -13.23 -19.86 0.46
CA LYS A 191 -14.34 -20.79 0.64
C LYS A 191 -15.73 -20.13 0.71
N TYR A 192 -15.82 -18.89 1.19
CA TYR A 192 -17.10 -18.18 1.34
C TYR A 192 -17.66 -17.58 0.05
N PHE A 193 -16.85 -17.39 -1.00
CA PHE A 193 -17.33 -16.95 -2.30
C PHE A 193 -18.35 -17.91 -2.93
N LYS A 194 -18.41 -19.17 -2.48
CA LYS A 194 -19.45 -20.12 -2.88
C LYS A 194 -20.87 -19.59 -2.61
N GLY A 195 -21.04 -18.72 -1.60
CA GLY A 195 -22.32 -18.08 -1.29
C GLY A 195 -22.61 -16.81 -2.10
N ASN A 196 -21.64 -16.28 -2.83
CA ASN A 196 -21.82 -15.08 -3.65
C ASN A 196 -22.58 -15.44 -4.95
N PRO A 197 -23.68 -14.75 -5.31
CA PRO A 197 -24.43 -15.05 -6.51
C PRO A 197 -23.64 -14.86 -7.81
N ASP A 198 -22.62 -13.99 -7.82
CA ASP A 198 -21.80 -13.71 -9.01
C ASP A 198 -20.92 -14.89 -9.43
N ILE A 199 -20.64 -15.85 -8.54
CA ILE A 199 -19.85 -17.05 -8.87
C ILE A 199 -20.53 -17.91 -9.95
N ASN A 200 -21.86 -17.86 -10.02
CA ASN A 200 -22.67 -18.60 -10.98
C ASN A 200 -23.15 -17.73 -12.15
N ASN A 201 -22.78 -16.45 -12.18
CA ASN A 201 -23.18 -15.53 -13.23
C ASN A 201 -22.30 -15.76 -14.47
N PRO A 202 -22.86 -16.15 -15.64
CA PRO A 202 -22.07 -16.43 -16.84
C PRO A 202 -21.30 -15.22 -17.39
N LYS A 203 -21.62 -14.00 -16.94
CA LYS A 203 -20.86 -12.79 -17.30
C LYS A 203 -19.58 -12.62 -16.48
N TYR A 204 -19.54 -13.15 -15.26
CA TYR A 204 -18.48 -12.87 -14.28
C TYR A 204 -17.66 -14.11 -13.95
N ASN A 205 -18.20 -15.32 -14.18
CA ASN A 205 -17.57 -16.57 -13.75
C ASN A 205 -16.39 -17.05 -14.62
N THR A 206 -15.82 -16.18 -15.46
CA THR A 206 -14.59 -16.45 -16.22
C THR A 206 -13.42 -15.64 -15.65
N LYS A 207 -12.19 -16.06 -15.98
CA LYS A 207 -10.94 -15.44 -15.49
C LYS A 207 -10.96 -13.90 -15.56
N ASN A 208 -11.43 -13.35 -16.67
CA ASN A 208 -11.48 -11.90 -16.89
C ASN A 208 -12.91 -11.35 -16.73
N GLY A 209 -13.93 -12.22 -16.72
CA GLY A 209 -15.33 -11.82 -16.64
C GLY A 209 -15.68 -10.79 -17.71
N ILE A 210 -16.02 -9.57 -17.28
CA ILE A 210 -16.33 -8.44 -18.17
C ILE A 210 -15.12 -7.60 -18.59
N TYR A 211 -13.94 -7.86 -18.03
CA TYR A 211 -12.74 -7.07 -18.26
C TYR A 211 -11.94 -7.59 -19.45
N SER A 212 -11.17 -6.68 -20.06
CA SER A 212 -10.14 -7.07 -21.02
C SER A 212 -8.82 -7.35 -20.31
N GLU A 213 -7.99 -8.23 -20.90
CA GLU A 213 -6.64 -8.48 -20.40
C GLU A 213 -5.81 -7.17 -20.43
N GLY A 214 -5.11 -6.87 -19.35
CA GLY A 214 -4.26 -5.67 -19.23
C GLY A 214 -5.03 -4.36 -19.26
N CYS A 215 -6.33 -4.35 -18.91
CA CYS A 215 -7.16 -3.16 -18.97
C CYS A 215 -6.74 -2.04 -17.99
N GLY A 216 -5.90 -2.34 -17.01
CA GLY A 216 -5.51 -1.42 -15.95
C GLY A 216 -6.48 -1.48 -14.78
N LEU A 217 -5.96 -1.46 -13.55
CA LEU A 217 -6.79 -1.54 -12.34
C LEU A 217 -7.78 -0.37 -12.22
N ASP A 218 -7.48 0.76 -12.85
CA ASP A 218 -8.36 1.92 -12.91
C ASP A 218 -9.70 1.60 -13.59
N ASN A 219 -9.72 0.63 -14.51
CA ASN A 219 -10.89 0.13 -15.23
C ASN A 219 -11.56 -1.08 -14.57
N VAL A 220 -11.02 -1.55 -13.45
CA VAL A 220 -11.55 -2.67 -12.68
C VAL A 220 -12.41 -2.14 -11.54
N LEU A 221 -13.60 -2.72 -11.35
CA LEU A 221 -14.37 -2.48 -10.13
C LEU A 221 -13.85 -3.40 -9.02
N MET A 222 -13.33 -2.78 -7.96
CA MET A 222 -12.95 -3.43 -6.72
C MET A 222 -14.18 -3.54 -5.81
N SER A 223 -14.19 -4.51 -4.90
CA SER A 223 -15.13 -4.56 -3.77
C SER A 223 -15.21 -3.20 -3.08
N TRP A 224 -16.41 -2.74 -2.79
CA TRP A 224 -16.64 -1.39 -2.28
C TRP A 224 -16.13 -1.26 -0.83
N GLY A 225 -15.43 -0.16 -0.53
CA GLY A 225 -14.90 0.11 0.79
C GLY A 225 -14.25 1.49 0.91
N HIS A 226 -13.49 1.68 1.99
CA HIS A 226 -12.81 2.92 2.34
C HIS A 226 -11.78 3.34 1.28
N ASP A 227 -11.03 2.42 0.68
CA ASP A 227 -10.07 2.70 -0.41
C ASP A 227 -10.72 3.48 -1.56
N ASP A 228 -11.77 2.89 -2.15
CA ASP A 228 -12.40 3.42 -3.36
C ASP A 228 -13.18 4.70 -3.06
N TYR A 229 -13.79 4.81 -1.88
CA TYR A 229 -14.46 6.02 -1.45
C TYR A 229 -13.49 7.16 -1.16
N MET A 230 -12.38 6.91 -0.45
CA MET A 230 -11.39 7.96 -0.18
C MET A 230 -10.69 8.40 -1.47
N TYR A 231 -10.45 7.48 -2.41
CA TYR A 231 -9.99 7.83 -3.76
C TYR A 231 -10.97 8.77 -4.47
N LEU A 232 -12.28 8.50 -4.42
CA LEU A 232 -13.30 9.38 -4.99
C LEU A 232 -13.29 10.75 -4.32
N VAL A 233 -13.26 10.81 -2.98
CA VAL A 233 -13.15 12.07 -2.23
C VAL A 233 -11.93 12.85 -2.70
N ALA A 234 -10.77 12.23 -2.79
CA ALA A 234 -9.54 12.92 -3.18
C ALA A 234 -9.59 13.43 -4.63
N LYS A 235 -10.03 12.58 -5.56
CA LYS A 235 -10.09 12.89 -6.99
C LYS A 235 -11.10 13.99 -7.30
N GLU A 236 -12.33 13.86 -6.82
CA GLU A 236 -13.42 14.79 -7.16
C GLU A 236 -13.29 16.15 -6.46
N ASN A 237 -12.53 16.21 -5.34
CA ASN A 237 -12.16 17.48 -4.72
C ASN A 237 -10.89 18.12 -5.31
N GLY A 238 -10.33 17.54 -6.38
CA GLY A 238 -9.23 18.15 -7.13
C GLY A 238 -7.91 18.20 -6.37
N THR A 239 -7.57 17.12 -5.65
CA THR A 239 -6.25 17.01 -5.01
C THR A 239 -5.10 17.20 -5.99
N THR A 240 -3.98 17.70 -5.50
CA THR A 240 -2.71 17.77 -6.24
C THR A 240 -1.72 16.68 -5.81
N LEU A 241 -2.16 15.65 -5.08
CA LEU A 241 -1.34 14.47 -4.81
C LEU A 241 -0.89 13.82 -6.14
N PRO A 242 0.33 13.26 -6.19
CA PRO A 242 0.78 12.53 -7.37
C PRO A 242 -0.05 11.26 -7.58
N HIS A 243 0.01 10.73 -8.80
CA HIS A 243 -0.72 9.51 -9.19
C HIS A 243 -0.45 8.34 -8.23
N ALA A 244 0.82 8.11 -7.88
CA ALA A 244 1.22 7.08 -6.92
C ALA A 244 0.51 7.22 -5.55
N GLY A 245 0.28 8.44 -5.07
CA GLY A 245 -0.44 8.69 -3.82
C GLY A 245 -1.92 8.32 -3.91
N LEU A 246 -2.57 8.61 -5.04
CA LEU A 246 -3.95 8.19 -5.32
C LEU A 246 -4.06 6.67 -5.52
N PHE A 247 -3.07 6.06 -6.17
CA PHE A 247 -2.97 4.62 -6.36
C PHE A 247 -2.87 3.90 -5.02
N ILE A 248 -2.02 4.40 -4.11
CA ILE A 248 -1.92 3.87 -2.74
C ILE A 248 -3.28 3.91 -2.05
N ILE A 249 -3.94 5.07 -2.01
CA ILE A 249 -5.24 5.22 -1.34
C ILE A 249 -6.25 4.21 -1.89
N ARG A 250 -6.28 4.02 -3.21
CA ARG A 250 -7.27 3.17 -3.89
C ARG A 250 -7.02 1.67 -3.76
N TYR A 251 -5.77 1.25 -3.49
CA TYR A 251 -5.39 -0.16 -3.58
C TYR A 251 -4.60 -0.69 -2.38
N HIS A 252 -4.44 0.07 -1.29
CA HIS A 252 -3.68 -0.39 -0.12
C HIS A 252 -4.31 -1.62 0.55
N SER A 253 -5.64 -1.77 0.52
CA SER A 253 -6.33 -2.98 0.97
C SER A 253 -6.26 -4.14 -0.03
N PHE A 254 -5.69 -3.93 -1.23
CA PHE A 254 -5.58 -4.96 -2.27
C PHE A 254 -4.34 -5.86 -2.05
N TYR A 255 -4.28 -6.49 -0.88
CA TYR A 255 -3.07 -7.08 -0.30
C TYR A 255 -2.47 -8.29 -1.03
N ARG A 256 -3.02 -8.76 -2.15
CA ARG A 256 -2.61 -10.04 -2.78
C ARG A 256 -2.19 -9.95 -4.25
N THR A 257 -2.20 -8.76 -4.85
CA THR A 257 -1.26 -8.41 -5.94
C THR A 257 0.12 -8.07 -5.38
N SER A 258 0.15 -7.61 -4.13
CA SER A 258 1.36 -7.21 -3.43
C SER A 258 2.04 -8.42 -2.75
N SER A 259 2.94 -9.09 -3.45
CA SER A 259 4.05 -9.76 -2.78
C SER A 259 5.34 -9.31 -3.42
N THR A 260 6.24 -8.79 -2.58
CA THR A 260 7.66 -8.58 -2.78
C THR A 260 8.16 -9.32 -4.02
N ILE A 261 8.58 -8.58 -5.04
CA ILE A 261 9.61 -9.09 -5.95
C ILE A 261 10.78 -9.40 -5.03
N CYS A 262 10.88 -10.65 -4.58
CA CYS A 262 12.12 -11.19 -4.08
C CYS A 262 13.08 -11.08 -5.27
N TYR A 263 13.83 -9.98 -5.34
CA TYR A 263 15.05 -9.95 -6.11
C TYR A 263 15.84 -11.16 -5.63
N ASN A 264 16.01 -12.13 -6.51
CA ASN A 264 16.85 -13.29 -6.27
C ASN A 264 18.25 -12.78 -5.91
N ILE A 265 18.61 -12.75 -4.63
CA ILE A 265 20.00 -12.61 -4.15
C ILE A 265 20.71 -13.97 -4.38
N TYR A 266 20.67 -14.49 -5.60
CA TYR A 266 21.30 -15.77 -5.97
C TYR A 266 22.31 -15.64 -7.10
N THR A 267 22.89 -14.45 -7.31
CA THR A 267 23.98 -14.28 -8.30
C THR A 267 25.30 -13.77 -7.71
N TYR A 268 25.42 -13.59 -6.39
CA TYR A 268 26.64 -13.06 -5.76
C TYR A 268 27.34 -13.98 -4.76
N LEU A 269 27.12 -15.30 -4.83
CA LEU A 269 27.78 -16.27 -3.94
C LEU A 269 28.51 -17.41 -4.66
N PHE A 270 29.16 -17.13 -5.79
CA PHE A 270 29.97 -18.14 -6.52
C PHE A 270 31.42 -17.74 -6.83
N VAL A 271 31.97 -16.69 -6.22
CA VAL A 271 33.36 -16.25 -6.53
C VAL A 271 34.35 -16.43 -5.38
N LEU A 272 33.94 -16.73 -4.15
CA LEU A 272 34.90 -16.92 -3.06
C LEU A 272 34.49 -18.13 -2.23
N TYR A 273 35.11 -19.29 -2.46
CA TYR A 273 35.64 -20.17 -1.40
C TYR A 273 36.25 -21.43 -2.06
N GLY A 274 37.58 -21.45 -2.09
CA GLY A 274 38.36 -22.62 -2.46
C GLY A 274 38.25 -23.74 -1.43
N PHE A 275 38.37 -24.97 -1.93
CA PHE A 275 38.35 -26.27 -1.25
C PHE A 275 38.98 -26.32 0.16
N SER A 276 38.28 -26.87 1.16
CA SER A 276 38.64 -28.17 1.77
C SER A 276 37.68 -28.62 2.90
N LYS A 277 37.60 -29.96 3.05
CA LYS A 277 37.05 -30.76 4.17
C LYS A 277 35.58 -31.24 4.09
N LEU A 278 35.48 -32.49 3.62
CA LEU A 278 34.31 -33.30 3.32
C LEU A 278 33.52 -33.82 4.55
N ILE A 279 33.85 -33.45 5.79
CA ILE A 279 33.17 -33.96 7.01
C ILE A 279 32.26 -32.90 7.66
N ILE A 280 32.47 -31.61 7.39
CA ILE A 280 31.55 -30.54 7.79
C ILE A 280 30.30 -30.51 6.88
N HIS A 281 30.40 -31.09 5.68
CA HIS A 281 29.36 -31.08 4.66
C HIS A 281 28.10 -31.87 5.04
N ILE A 282 28.17 -32.97 5.79
CA ILE A 282 26.95 -33.73 6.13
C ILE A 282 26.12 -33.00 7.20
N ARG A 283 26.75 -32.35 8.17
CA ARG A 283 26.06 -31.54 9.18
C ARG A 283 25.51 -30.24 8.60
N TYR A 284 26.27 -29.57 7.72
CA TYR A 284 25.76 -28.42 6.98
C TYR A 284 24.64 -28.82 6.02
N LEU A 285 24.74 -29.95 5.31
CA LEU A 285 23.68 -30.42 4.42
C LEU A 285 22.43 -30.84 5.21
N LEU A 286 22.57 -31.42 6.40
CA LEU A 286 21.41 -31.71 7.27
C LEU A 286 20.79 -30.44 7.85
N LEU A 287 21.60 -29.44 8.25
CA LEU A 287 21.11 -28.13 8.70
C LEU A 287 20.55 -27.29 7.55
N LEU A 288 21.09 -27.44 6.34
CA LEU A 288 20.59 -26.82 5.12
C LEU A 288 19.30 -27.51 4.68
N LEU A 289 19.19 -28.83 4.80
CA LEU A 289 17.96 -29.59 4.55
C LEU A 289 16.91 -29.36 5.64
N LEU A 290 17.29 -29.21 6.92
CA LEU A 290 16.38 -28.77 7.98
C LEU A 290 15.96 -27.32 7.76
N SER A 291 16.88 -26.44 7.37
CA SER A 291 16.58 -25.06 6.98
C SER A 291 15.71 -25.02 5.74
N LEU A 292 15.91 -25.90 4.75
CA LEU A 292 15.12 -25.98 3.53
C LEU A 292 13.77 -26.62 3.80
N THR A 293 13.62 -27.52 4.77
CA THR A 293 12.33 -28.12 5.16
C THR A 293 11.54 -27.25 6.14
N LEU A 294 12.20 -26.52 7.04
CA LEU A 294 11.56 -25.44 7.81
C LEU A 294 11.23 -24.25 6.91
N LYS A 295 12.14 -23.82 6.02
CA LYS A 295 11.84 -22.77 5.05
C LYS A 295 10.75 -23.21 4.09
N THR A 296 10.73 -24.43 3.57
CA THR A 296 9.62 -24.86 2.69
C THR A 296 8.29 -25.07 3.43
N LYS A 297 8.29 -25.38 4.73
CA LYS A 297 7.05 -25.42 5.54
C LYS A 297 6.56 -24.03 5.96
N ILE A 298 7.46 -23.07 6.20
CA ILE A 298 7.12 -21.68 6.52
C ILE A 298 6.78 -20.89 5.23
N HIS A 299 7.43 -21.19 4.10
CA HIS A 299 7.13 -20.62 2.78
C HIS A 299 5.93 -21.29 2.08
N ALA A 300 5.32 -22.32 2.66
CA ALA A 300 4.09 -22.91 2.11
C ALA A 300 2.82 -22.22 2.63
N ALA A 301 2.93 -21.34 3.64
CA ALA A 301 1.81 -20.57 4.20
C ALA A 301 1.74 -19.13 3.67
N LEU A 302 2.87 -18.55 3.24
CA LEU A 302 2.92 -17.33 2.42
C LEU A 302 3.12 -17.75 0.96
N HIS A 303 2.62 -16.96 0.00
CA HIS A 303 2.92 -17.04 -1.44
C HIS A 303 2.03 -17.97 -2.30
N LYS A 304 0.89 -17.43 -2.72
CA LYS A 304 0.49 -17.50 -4.13
C LYS A 304 0.57 -16.09 -4.71
N ALA A 305 1.78 -15.70 -5.11
CA ALA A 305 2.11 -14.39 -5.68
C ALA A 305 1.45 -14.22 -7.06
N GLY A 306 0.91 -13.02 -7.35
CA GLY A 306 0.52 -12.62 -8.71
C GLY A 306 -0.95 -12.83 -9.09
N ALA A 307 -1.86 -12.94 -8.11
CA ALA A 307 -3.31 -12.91 -8.40
C ALA A 307 -3.69 -11.63 -9.13
N TYR A 308 -4.64 -11.72 -10.07
CA TYR A 308 -5.17 -10.58 -10.84
C TYR A 308 -4.17 -9.79 -11.72
N THR A 309 -2.93 -10.27 -11.87
CA THR A 309 -1.91 -9.63 -12.73
C THR A 309 -2.29 -9.54 -14.20
N HIS A 310 -3.26 -10.35 -14.64
CA HIS A 310 -3.87 -10.32 -15.97
C HIS A 310 -4.76 -9.11 -16.22
N LEU A 311 -5.18 -8.40 -15.17
CA LEU A 311 -5.96 -7.16 -15.28
C LEU A 311 -5.07 -5.91 -15.29
N MET A 312 -3.81 -6.04 -14.85
CA MET A 312 -2.89 -4.91 -14.64
C MET A 312 -2.20 -4.47 -15.92
N ASN A 313 -2.07 -3.16 -16.13
CA ASN A 313 -1.24 -2.55 -17.17
C ASN A 313 0.18 -2.25 -16.64
N ASP A 314 1.02 -1.58 -17.45
CA ASP A 314 2.41 -1.27 -17.06
C ASP A 314 2.48 -0.18 -15.98
N GLU A 315 1.58 0.80 -16.02
CA GLU A 315 1.49 1.86 -15.01
C GLU A 315 1.16 1.30 -13.62
N ASP A 316 0.19 0.38 -13.53
CA ASP A 316 -0.14 -0.28 -12.27
C ASP A 316 1.07 -1.03 -11.70
N ARG A 317 1.91 -1.63 -12.56
CA ARG A 317 3.12 -2.38 -12.13
C ARG A 317 4.19 -1.46 -11.59
N ASP A 318 4.28 -0.23 -12.09
CA ASP A 318 5.19 0.78 -11.56
C ASP A 318 4.70 1.32 -10.23
N ASP A 319 3.41 1.62 -10.10
CA ASP A 319 2.83 2.14 -8.85
C ASP A 319 2.76 1.07 -7.75
N LEU A 320 2.73 -0.22 -8.08
CA LEU A 320 2.86 -1.31 -7.10
C LEU A 320 4.12 -1.16 -6.22
N LYS A 321 5.20 -0.56 -6.73
CA LYS A 321 6.42 -0.34 -5.95
C LYS A 321 6.15 0.60 -4.77
N TRP A 322 5.39 1.66 -5.00
CA TRP A 322 4.98 2.60 -3.95
C TRP A 322 3.94 2.00 -3.00
N LEU A 323 3.01 1.19 -3.54
CA LEU A 323 2.07 0.43 -2.72
C LEU A 323 2.78 -0.50 -1.73
N HIS A 324 3.83 -1.19 -2.19
CA HIS A 324 4.64 -2.06 -1.33
C HIS A 324 5.37 -1.29 -0.23
N VAL A 325 5.94 -0.13 -0.57
CA VAL A 325 6.54 0.75 0.42
C VAL A 325 5.50 1.13 1.46
N PHE A 326 4.34 1.62 1.02
CA PHE A 326 3.25 2.04 1.91
C PHE A 326 2.76 0.91 2.83
N ASN A 327 2.40 -0.25 2.27
CA ASN A 327 1.83 -1.38 3.03
C ASN A 327 2.76 -1.89 4.13
N LYS A 328 4.09 -1.74 3.96
CA LYS A 328 5.05 -2.03 5.04
C LYS A 328 4.75 -1.17 6.26
N TYR A 329 4.60 0.13 6.09
CA TYR A 329 4.36 1.02 7.22
C TYR A 329 2.95 0.89 7.76
N ASP A 330 1.93 0.82 6.90
CA ASP A 330 0.54 0.61 7.32
C ASP A 330 0.40 -0.61 8.24
N LEU A 331 1.02 -1.74 7.87
CA LEU A 331 0.93 -2.95 8.67
C LEU A 331 1.77 -2.88 9.94
N TYR A 332 3.04 -2.46 9.82
CA TYR A 332 4.02 -2.69 10.87
C TYR A 332 4.21 -1.50 11.83
N SER A 333 3.72 -0.30 11.51
CA SER A 333 3.82 0.86 12.40
C SER A 333 2.86 0.83 13.58
N LYS A 334 1.87 -0.08 13.56
CA LYS A 334 0.85 -0.24 14.59
C LYS A 334 1.50 -0.49 15.96
N SER A 335 1.28 0.42 16.89
CA SER A 335 1.99 0.44 18.17
C SER A 335 1.12 0.94 19.33
N LYS A 336 1.47 0.58 20.56
CA LYS A 336 0.91 1.19 21.78
C LYS A 336 1.50 2.56 22.09
N VAL A 337 2.61 2.93 21.44
CA VAL A 337 3.22 4.25 21.62
C VAL A 337 2.43 5.25 20.80
N LEU A 338 1.72 6.12 21.51
CA LEU A 338 0.89 7.15 20.89
C LEU A 338 1.75 8.30 20.37
N VAL A 339 1.36 8.84 19.22
CA VAL A 339 1.93 10.06 18.66
C VAL A 339 1.30 11.26 19.37
N ASP A 340 2.11 12.24 19.76
CA ASP A 340 1.64 13.52 20.28
C ASP A 340 0.97 14.32 19.15
N VAL A 341 -0.37 14.22 19.11
CA VAL A 341 -1.20 14.81 18.06
C VAL A 341 -0.98 16.32 17.95
N GLU A 342 -0.92 17.04 19.07
CA GLU A 342 -0.78 18.50 19.07
C GLU A 342 0.60 18.93 18.58
N GLN A 343 1.64 18.13 18.84
CA GLN A 343 2.98 18.38 18.34
C GLN A 343 3.06 18.26 16.81
N VAL A 344 2.43 17.24 16.22
CA VAL A 344 2.55 16.93 14.78
C VAL A 344 1.48 17.60 13.92
N LYS A 345 0.34 17.97 14.51
CA LYS A 345 -0.80 18.61 13.82
C LYS A 345 -0.41 19.79 12.93
N PRO A 346 0.42 20.77 13.36
CA PRO A 346 0.80 21.90 12.50
C PRO A 346 1.48 21.46 11.20
N TYR A 347 2.29 20.41 11.24
CA TYR A 347 2.95 19.86 10.06
C TYR A 347 1.93 19.25 9.10
N TYR A 348 1.06 18.37 9.58
CA TYR A 348 0.07 17.71 8.72
C TYR A 348 -0.99 18.67 8.18
N ILE A 349 -1.41 19.67 8.95
CA ILE A 349 -2.25 20.76 8.44
C ILE A 349 -1.55 21.51 7.28
N SER A 350 -0.24 21.73 7.36
CA SER A 350 0.51 22.35 6.26
C SER A 350 0.50 21.51 4.98
N LEU A 351 0.60 20.17 5.11
CA LEU A 351 0.50 19.26 3.97
C LEU A 351 -0.92 19.20 3.40
N ILE A 352 -1.94 19.14 4.27
CA ILE A 352 -3.35 19.18 3.87
C ILE A 352 -3.60 20.43 3.02
N ASN A 353 -3.18 21.61 3.50
CA ASN A 353 -3.34 22.87 2.77
C ASN A 353 -2.51 22.94 1.47
N LYS A 354 -1.41 22.18 1.37
CA LYS A 354 -0.60 22.07 0.16
C LYS A 354 -1.30 21.26 -0.93
N TYR A 355 -1.94 20.16 -0.55
CA TYR A 355 -2.43 19.14 -1.50
C TYR A 355 -3.95 19.11 -1.70
N PHE A 356 -4.72 19.78 -0.84
CA PHE A 356 -6.18 19.78 -0.87
C PHE A 356 -6.76 21.18 -0.63
N PRO A 357 -7.98 21.44 -1.13
CA PRO A 357 -8.78 22.56 -0.67
C PRO A 357 -9.07 22.47 0.83
N ALA A 358 -9.29 23.62 1.49
CA ALA A 358 -9.53 23.68 2.93
C ALA A 358 -10.78 22.90 3.39
N LYS A 359 -11.80 22.81 2.54
CA LYS A 359 -13.02 22.04 2.76
C LYS A 359 -13.25 21.13 1.56
N LEU A 360 -13.56 19.87 1.86
CA LEU A 360 -13.86 18.84 0.87
C LEU A 360 -15.31 18.43 0.99
N LYS A 361 -15.87 18.02 -0.14
CA LYS A 361 -17.14 17.29 -0.22
C LYS A 361 -16.89 15.81 0.02
N TRP A 362 -17.63 15.26 0.96
CA TRP A 362 -17.60 13.85 1.35
C TRP A 362 -18.93 13.19 1.04
#